data_AF-A0A246G977-F1
#
_entry.id   AF-A0A246G977-F1
#
_cell.length_a   1.000
_cell.length_b   1.000
_cell.length_c   1.000
_cell.angle_alpha   90.00
_cell.angle_beta   90.00
_cell.angle_gamma   90.00
#
_symmetry.space_group_name_H-M   'P 1'
#
loop_
_entity.id
_entity.type
_entity.pdbx_description
1 polymer ?
#
loop_
_entity_poly.entity_id
_entity_poly.type
_entity_poly.pdbx_seq_one_letter_code
_entity_poly.pdbx_strand_id
1 'polypeptide(L)'
;MFSFLKKKINLPEFNFIKSYSEKDKYFVRVKKWNWINTNEICLFEKDFNGNIKTITLDYWFQEMFLDADGQKTISEYLYILVKQFRNSKMEIPKDLDKFMIETLVSLKTDLNAIEFCETPTEIKIEYKNPIKE
;
A
#
# COMPACT_ATOMS: atom_id res chain seq x y z
N MET A 1 -27.00 -0.71 -32.48
CA MET A 1 -25.53 -0.65 -32.66
C MET A 1 -24.98 0.37 -31.69
N PHE A 2 -24.37 -0.07 -30.59
CA PHE A 2 -23.70 0.83 -29.65
C PHE A 2 -22.20 0.77 -29.92
N SER A 3 -21.70 1.77 -30.64
CA SER A 3 -20.27 2.00 -30.79
C SER A 3 -19.72 2.54 -29.46
N PHE A 4 -19.08 1.69 -28.68
CA PHE A 4 -18.26 2.12 -27.55
C PHE A 4 -16.99 2.78 -28.09
N LEU A 5 -17.05 4.10 -28.28
CA LEU A 5 -15.87 4.95 -28.47
C LEU A 5 -14.98 4.80 -27.23
N LYS A 6 -13.93 3.97 -27.34
CA LYS A 6 -12.84 3.93 -26.37
C LYS A 6 -12.12 5.27 -26.41
N LYS A 7 -12.53 6.21 -25.54
CA LYS A 7 -11.77 7.42 -25.24
C LYS A 7 -10.37 6.95 -24.84
N LYS A 8 -9.33 7.29 -25.61
CA LYS A 8 -7.93 7.12 -25.17
C LYS A 8 -7.77 8.02 -23.95
N ILE A 9 -7.92 7.44 -22.75
CA ILE A 9 -7.70 8.15 -21.50
C ILE A 9 -6.19 8.32 -21.38
N ASN A 10 -5.72 9.56 -21.55
CA ASN A 10 -4.33 9.93 -21.33
C ASN A 10 -3.98 9.59 -19.88
N LEU A 11 -3.15 8.57 -19.70
CA LEU A 11 -2.51 8.32 -18.42
C LEU A 11 -1.53 9.46 -18.14
N PRO A 12 -1.45 9.96 -16.91
CA PRO A 12 -0.30 10.76 -16.51
C PRO A 12 0.98 10.00 -16.80
N GLU A 13 2.04 10.72 -17.13
CA GLU A 13 3.34 10.12 -17.26
C GLU A 13 3.94 9.92 -15.87
N PHE A 14 3.95 8.68 -15.40
CA PHE A 14 4.55 8.30 -14.12
C PHE A 14 6.06 8.14 -14.28
N ASN A 15 6.80 9.23 -14.07
CA ASN A 15 8.26 9.24 -14.22
C ASN A 15 9.01 8.84 -12.95
N PHE A 16 8.42 9.06 -11.78
CA PHE A 16 9.08 8.78 -10.50
C PHE A 16 9.29 7.27 -10.33
N ILE A 17 8.26 6.48 -10.63
CA ILE A 17 8.36 5.02 -10.56
C ILE A 17 9.38 4.46 -11.55
N LYS A 18 9.53 5.03 -12.75
CA LYS A 18 10.51 4.56 -13.75
C LYS A 18 11.94 4.61 -13.19
N SER A 19 12.26 5.68 -12.46
CA SER A 19 13.56 5.89 -11.81
C SER A 19 13.73 5.16 -10.48
N TYR A 20 12.65 4.66 -9.88
CA TYR A 20 12.72 4.02 -8.58
C TYR A 20 13.35 2.62 -8.68
N SER A 21 14.40 2.39 -7.89
CA SER A 21 15.22 1.18 -7.95
C SER A 21 14.50 -0.06 -7.41
N GLU A 22 13.61 0.11 -6.43
CA GLU A 22 12.88 -0.99 -5.79
C GLU A 22 11.48 -1.23 -6.44
N LYS A 23 11.18 -0.62 -7.59
CA LYS A 23 9.86 -0.68 -8.24
C LYS A 23 9.37 -2.10 -8.57
N ASP A 24 10.29 -3.04 -8.73
CA ASP A 24 10.02 -4.43 -9.09
C ASP A 24 9.99 -5.35 -7.85
N LYS A 25 10.18 -4.79 -6.64
CA LYS A 25 10.06 -5.55 -5.40
C LYS A 25 8.60 -5.75 -5.01
N TYR A 26 8.35 -6.89 -4.39
CA TYR A 26 7.11 -7.21 -3.69
C TYR A 26 7.10 -6.53 -2.33
N PHE A 27 5.91 -6.35 -1.75
CA PHE A 27 5.80 -5.74 -0.43
C PHE A 27 4.77 -6.46 0.44
N VAL A 28 5.16 -6.75 1.68
CA VAL A 28 4.40 -7.60 2.61
C VAL A 28 4.36 -6.98 4.00
N ARG A 29 3.23 -7.07 4.71
CA ARG A 29 3.12 -6.63 6.10
C ARG A 29 3.97 -7.48 7.04
N VAL A 30 4.60 -6.79 7.99
CA VAL A 30 5.43 -7.39 9.04
C VAL A 30 5.09 -6.90 10.45
N LYS A 31 3.98 -6.18 10.63
CA LYS A 31 3.58 -5.59 11.90
C LYS A 31 2.18 -6.01 12.30
N LYS A 32 1.99 -6.22 13.61
CA LYS A 32 0.69 -6.56 14.18
C LYS A 32 -0.22 -5.34 14.17
N TRP A 33 -1.50 -5.57 13.96
CA TRP A 33 -2.51 -4.52 13.85
C TRP A 33 -3.85 -4.97 14.42
N ASN A 34 -4.74 -4.03 14.72
CA ASN A 34 -6.13 -4.30 15.09
C ASN A 34 -7.05 -3.20 14.59
N TRP A 35 -8.33 -3.49 14.50
CA TRP A 35 -9.37 -2.49 14.26
C TRP A 35 -9.58 -1.64 15.51
N ILE A 36 -9.60 -0.32 15.33
CA ILE A 36 -10.03 0.62 16.36
C ILE A 36 -11.56 0.76 16.29
N ASN A 37 -12.07 0.84 15.06
CA ASN A 37 -13.49 0.90 14.72
C ASN A 37 -13.70 0.28 13.34
N THR A 38 -14.86 0.51 12.70
CA THR A 38 -15.17 -0.09 11.40
C THR A 38 -14.30 0.42 10.24
N ASN A 39 -13.59 1.53 10.43
CA ASN A 39 -12.91 2.26 9.36
C ASN A 39 -11.41 2.48 9.63
N GLU A 40 -10.96 2.42 10.88
CA GLU A 40 -9.59 2.76 11.26
C GLU A 40 -8.89 1.58 11.94
N ILE A 41 -7.61 1.40 11.60
CA ILE A 41 -6.72 0.42 12.23
C ILE A 41 -5.62 1.09 13.05
N CYS A 42 -5.11 0.37 14.04
CA CYS A 42 -3.87 0.71 14.72
C CYS A 42 -2.79 -0.34 14.48
N LEU A 43 -1.54 0.11 14.44
CA LEU A 43 -0.36 -0.76 14.50
C LEU A 43 0.17 -0.83 15.92
N PHE A 44 0.64 -2.01 16.33
CA PHE A 44 1.27 -2.20 17.63
C PHE A 44 2.79 -2.07 17.52
N GLU A 45 3.37 -1.26 18.38
CA GLU A 45 4.80 -1.04 18.52
C GLU A 45 5.23 -1.27 19.97
N LYS A 46 6.41 -1.85 20.18
CA LYS A 46 7.01 -1.92 21.51
C LYS A 46 8.08 -0.84 21.60
N ASP A 47 8.02 -0.03 22.65
CA ASP A 47 9.09 0.91 22.96
C ASP A 47 10.31 0.19 23.57
N PHE A 48 11.41 0.92 23.75
CA PHE A 48 12.64 0.40 24.35
C PHE A 48 12.47 -0.15 25.77
N ASN A 49 11.40 0.25 26.47
CA ASN A 49 11.08 -0.19 27.82
C ASN A 49 10.10 -1.39 27.82
N GLY A 50 9.71 -1.88 26.64
CA GLY A 50 8.77 -2.99 26.47
C GLY A 50 7.30 -2.60 26.56
N ASN A 51 6.96 -1.31 26.70
CA ASN A 51 5.57 -0.87 26.68
C ASN A 51 5.00 -0.93 25.27
N ILE A 52 3.74 -1.33 25.17
CA ILE A 52 3.02 -1.36 23.91
C ILE A 52 2.46 0.03 23.63
N LYS A 53 2.84 0.60 22.50
CA LYS A 53 2.27 1.81 21.91
C LYS A 53 1.44 1.44 20.69
N THR A 54 0.37 2.19 20.45
CA THR A 54 -0.47 2.06 19.26
C THR A 54 -0.31 3.30 18.39
N ILE A 55 -0.23 3.08 17.08
CA ILE A 55 -0.19 4.13 16.07
C ILE A 55 -1.40 3.97 15.17
N THR A 56 -2.28 4.96 15.16
CA THR A 56 -3.39 5.02 14.18
C THR A 56 -2.85 5.47 12.84
N LEU A 57 -3.20 4.76 11.77
CA LEU A 57 -2.80 5.12 10.41
C LEU A 57 -3.79 6.10 9.80
N ASP A 58 -3.29 6.99 8.95
CA ASP A 58 -4.17 7.71 8.04
C ASP A 58 -4.73 6.77 6.96
N TYR A 59 -5.73 7.26 6.22
CA TYR A 59 -6.44 6.46 5.23
C TYR A 59 -5.52 5.78 4.21
N TRP A 60 -4.57 6.52 3.61
CA TRP A 60 -3.74 5.96 2.54
C TRP A 60 -2.66 5.02 3.09
N PHE A 61 -2.08 5.34 4.24
CA PHE A 61 -1.17 4.43 4.93
C PHE A 61 -1.88 3.13 5.31
N GLN A 62 -3.13 3.20 5.78
CA GLN A 62 -3.95 2.05 6.09
C GLN A 62 -4.23 1.20 4.85
N GLU A 63 -4.76 1.79 3.77
CA GLU A 63 -5.10 1.04 2.56
C GLU A 63 -3.87 0.33 1.99
N MET A 64 -2.74 1.04 1.85
CA MET A 64 -1.51 0.45 1.32
C MET A 64 -0.92 -0.62 2.24
N PHE A 65 -1.03 -0.44 3.56
CA PHE A 65 -0.67 -1.47 4.53
C PHE A 65 -1.55 -2.71 4.37
N LEU A 66 -2.88 -2.55 4.32
CA LEU A 66 -3.85 -3.65 4.18
C LEU A 66 -3.77 -4.35 2.81
N ASP A 67 -3.23 -3.69 1.81
CA ASP A 67 -2.93 -4.28 0.50
C ASP A 67 -1.57 -5.00 0.45
N ALA A 68 -0.67 -4.83 1.43
CA ALA A 68 0.67 -5.42 1.43
C ALA A 68 0.66 -6.94 1.76
N ASP A 69 0.26 -7.76 0.78
CA ASP A 69 0.14 -9.21 0.89
C ASP A 69 1.34 -10.02 0.37
N GLY A 70 2.35 -9.33 -0.16
CA GLY A 70 3.56 -9.93 -0.73
C GLY A 70 3.38 -10.55 -2.11
N GLN A 71 2.23 -10.38 -2.77
CA GLN A 71 1.92 -11.03 -4.06
C GLN A 71 2.08 -10.12 -5.28
N LYS A 72 2.13 -8.81 -5.07
CA LYS A 72 2.27 -7.80 -6.11
C LYS A 72 3.49 -6.92 -5.91
N THR A 73 4.13 -6.57 -7.01
CA THR A 73 5.21 -5.59 -7.03
C THR A 73 4.68 -4.17 -6.86
N ILE A 74 5.56 -3.23 -6.51
CA ILE A 74 5.23 -1.80 -6.43
C ILE A 74 4.70 -1.27 -7.77
N SER A 75 5.30 -1.69 -8.89
CA SER A 75 4.85 -1.31 -10.24
C SER A 75 3.46 -1.85 -10.59
N GLU A 76 3.18 -3.11 -10.25
CA GLU A 76 1.86 -3.70 -10.44
C GLU A 76 0.81 -3.01 -9.56
N TYR A 77 1.19 -2.63 -8.34
CA TYR A 77 0.29 -1.92 -7.44
C TYR A 77 -0.12 -0.55 -7.96
N LEU A 78 0.80 0.23 -8.57
CA LEU A 78 0.45 1.48 -9.23
C LEU A 78 -0.62 1.26 -10.32
N TYR A 79 -0.49 0.19 -11.10
CA TYR A 79 -1.49 -0.15 -12.12
C TYR A 79 -2.86 -0.48 -11.52
N ILE A 80 -2.88 -1.15 -10.36
CA ILE A 80 -4.11 -1.43 -9.59
C ILE A 80 -4.76 -0.12 -9.15
N LEU A 81 -4.00 0.79 -8.54
CA LEU A 81 -4.51 2.10 -8.09
C LEU A 81 -5.08 2.90 -9.28
N VAL A 82 -4.33 2.99 -10.37
CA VAL A 82 -4.77 3.64 -11.62
C VAL A 82 -6.10 3.04 -12.13
N LYS A 83 -6.25 1.72 -12.06
CA LYS A 83 -7.48 1.04 -12.45
C LYS A 83 -8.64 1.37 -11.50
N GLN A 84 -8.40 1.48 -10.20
CA GLN A 84 -9.41 1.89 -9.21
C GLN A 84 -9.91 3.31 -9.50
N PHE A 85 -9.02 4.29 -9.70
CA PHE A 85 -9.41 5.66 -10.07
C PHE A 85 -10.27 5.70 -11.34
N ARG A 86 -9.88 4.92 -12.37
CA ARG A 86 -10.64 4.80 -13.62
C ARG A 86 -12.03 4.21 -13.41
N ASN A 87 -12.13 3.14 -12.64
CA ASN A 87 -13.40 2.48 -12.35
C ASN A 87 -14.34 3.40 -11.57
N SER A 88 -13.78 4.20 -10.66
CA SER A 88 -14.50 5.22 -9.89
C SER A 88 -14.78 6.51 -10.68
N LYS A 89 -14.38 6.58 -11.96
CA LYS A 89 -14.49 7.77 -12.83
C LYS A 89 -13.85 9.03 -12.23
N MET A 90 -12.84 8.85 -11.38
CA MET A 90 -12.08 9.94 -10.77
C MET A 90 -10.89 10.31 -11.65
N GLU A 91 -10.45 11.56 -11.53
CA GLU A 91 -9.19 11.99 -12.14
C GLU A 91 -8.03 11.26 -11.47
N ILE A 92 -7.10 10.75 -12.28
CA ILE A 92 -5.89 10.09 -11.77
C ILE A 92 -4.89 11.18 -11.40
N PRO A 93 -4.45 11.28 -10.13
CA PRO A 93 -3.45 12.26 -9.74
C PRO A 93 -2.15 12.09 -10.54
N LYS A 94 -1.55 13.21 -10.95
CA LYS A 94 -0.31 13.19 -11.76
C LYS A 94 0.91 12.69 -10.98
N ASP A 95 0.87 12.84 -9.66
CA ASP A 95 1.87 12.49 -8.68
C ASP A 95 1.53 11.19 -7.92
N LEU A 96 0.55 10.42 -8.39
CA LEU A 96 0.12 9.17 -7.75
C LEU A 96 1.29 8.18 -7.57
N ASP A 97 2.20 8.10 -8.54
CA ASP A 97 3.36 7.21 -8.46
C ASP A 97 4.32 7.62 -7.34
N LYS A 98 4.63 8.91 -7.25
CA LYS A 98 5.45 9.48 -6.19
C LYS A 98 4.80 9.29 -4.82
N PHE A 99 3.54 9.70 -4.68
CA PHE A 99 2.79 9.57 -3.43
C PHE A 99 2.76 8.12 -2.95
N MET A 100 2.40 7.18 -3.82
CA MET A 100 2.37 5.76 -3.50
C MET A 100 3.74 5.25 -3.04
N ILE A 101 4.83 5.59 -3.74
CA ILE A 101 6.16 5.15 -3.36
C ILE A 101 6.59 5.77 -2.02
N GLU A 102 6.36 7.06 -1.80
CA GLU A 102 6.68 7.71 -0.53
C GLU A 102 5.91 7.10 0.64
N THR A 103 4.62 6.81 0.48
CA THR A 103 3.81 6.11 1.50
C THR A 103 4.34 4.71 1.80
N LEU A 104 4.66 3.91 0.77
CA LEU A 104 5.24 2.57 0.97
C LEU A 104 6.62 2.64 1.63
N VAL A 105 7.44 3.63 1.26
CA VAL A 105 8.74 3.87 1.91
C VAL A 105 8.54 4.23 3.38
N SER A 106 7.64 5.16 3.73
CA SER A 106 7.37 5.51 5.12
C SER A 106 6.78 4.34 5.93
N LEU A 107 5.90 3.53 5.33
CA LEU A 107 5.44 2.29 5.95
C LEU A 107 6.60 1.33 6.28
N LYS A 108 7.61 1.25 5.40
CA LYS A 108 8.80 0.42 5.59
C LYS A 108 9.78 1.02 6.60
N THR A 109 10.17 2.29 6.44
CA THR A 109 11.28 2.90 7.18
C THR A 109 10.86 3.53 8.49
N ASP A 110 9.72 4.22 8.51
CA ASP A 110 9.32 5.04 9.65
C ASP A 110 8.49 4.20 10.62
N LEU A 111 7.64 3.33 10.07
CA LEU A 111 6.72 2.50 10.83
C LEU A 111 7.16 1.05 10.97
N ASN A 112 8.18 0.59 10.23
CA ASN A 112 8.59 -0.83 10.18
C ASN A 112 7.38 -1.77 10.02
N ALA A 113 6.40 -1.35 9.22
CA ALA A 113 5.10 -1.97 9.07
C ALA A 113 5.06 -2.98 7.91
N ILE A 114 5.89 -2.73 6.89
CA ILE A 114 6.02 -3.59 5.71
C ILE A 114 7.51 -3.83 5.41
N GLU A 115 7.79 -4.88 4.65
CA GLU A 115 9.10 -5.16 4.06
C GLU A 115 8.99 -5.22 2.54
N PHE A 116 10.11 -4.95 1.87
CA PHE A 116 10.24 -5.17 0.43
C PHE A 116 11.03 -6.46 0.16
N CYS A 117 10.52 -7.30 -0.74
CA CYS A 117 11.04 -8.62 -1.03
C CYS A 117 11.37 -8.75 -2.52
N GLU A 118 12.46 -9.46 -2.85
CA GLU A 118 12.84 -9.72 -4.24
C GLU A 118 11.94 -10.74 -4.94
N THR A 119 11.23 -11.58 -4.16
CA THR A 119 10.34 -12.62 -4.65
C THR A 119 8.96 -12.54 -3.99
N PRO A 120 7.90 -13.04 -4.63
CA PRO A 120 6.60 -13.17 -3.99
C PRO A 120 6.73 -13.89 -2.65
N THR A 121 6.07 -13.35 -1.62
CA THR A 121 6.24 -13.82 -0.24
C THR A 121 4.87 -13.95 0.42
N GLU A 122 4.65 -15.05 1.13
CA GLU A 122 3.45 -15.22 1.93
C GLU A 122 3.52 -14.41 3.21
N ILE A 123 2.47 -13.65 3.48
CA ILE A 123 2.30 -12.95 4.75
C ILE A 123 2.26 -13.95 5.91
N LYS A 124 3.09 -13.72 6.94
CA LYS A 124 3.06 -14.52 8.16
C LYS A 124 1.68 -14.44 8.82
N ILE A 125 1.20 -15.57 9.35
CA ILE A 125 -0.14 -15.69 9.95
C ILE A 125 -0.36 -14.65 11.05
N GLU A 126 0.67 -14.32 11.84
CA GLU A 126 0.64 -13.32 12.91
C GLU A 126 0.44 -11.87 12.46
N TYR A 127 0.64 -11.56 11.17
CA TYR A 127 0.42 -10.22 10.58
C TYR A 127 -0.75 -10.21 9.60
N LYS A 128 -1.23 -11.39 9.19
CA LYS A 128 -2.31 -11.55 8.22
C LYS A 128 -3.64 -11.02 8.75
N ASN A 129 -3.95 -11.37 9.99
CA ASN A 129 -5.22 -11.06 10.63
C ASN A 129 -5.01 -10.03 11.74
N PRO A 130 -6.05 -9.24 12.08
CA PRO A 130 -6.01 -8.41 13.27
C PRO A 130 -5.77 -9.28 14.51
N ILE A 131 -5.10 -8.74 15.52
CA ILE A 131 -4.95 -9.43 16.80
C ILE A 131 -6.36 -9.68 17.35
N LYS A 132 -6.74 -10.95 17.50
CA LYS A 132 -7.97 -11.32 18.20
C LYS A 132 -7.73 -11.11 19.70
N GLU A 133 -8.59 -10.31 20.32
CA GLU A 133 -8.76 -10.32 21.78
C GLU A 133 -9.28 -11.68 22.27
#